data_AF-A0A961H9W2-F1
#
_entry.id   AF-A0A961H9W2-F1
#
_cell.length_a   1.000
_cell.length_b   1.000
_cell.length_c   1.000
_cell.angle_alpha   90.00
_cell.angle_beta   90.00
_cell.angle_gamma   90.00
#
_symmetry.space_group_name_H-M   'P 1'
#
loop_
_entity.id
_entity.type
_entity.pdbx_description
1 polymer ?
#
loop_
_entity_poly.entity_id
_entity_poly.type
_entity_poly.pdbx_seq_one_letter_code
_entity_poly.pdbx_strand_id
1 'polypeptide(L)'
;MAVTDANRLAMHKDLTAALGEESANTLMEHLPTKGAAELATKTDLDNLRTELDARFDKIDARFDKIDARFDKTDARFDKTDARFDKID
;
A
#
# COMPACT_ATOMS: atom_id res chain seq x y z
N MET A 1 11.37 -21.59 -4.83
CA MET A 1 10.90 -22.87 -4.24
C MET A 1 10.89 -22.66 -2.73
N ALA A 2 9.71 -22.46 -2.12
CA ALA A 2 9.63 -22.20 -0.68
C ALA A 2 9.97 -23.48 0.09
N VAL A 3 10.96 -23.43 0.98
CA VAL A 3 11.31 -24.56 1.85
C VAL A 3 10.15 -24.77 2.82
N THR A 4 9.58 -25.97 2.85
CA THR A 4 8.52 -26.28 3.80
C THR A 4 9.06 -26.37 5.23
N ASP A 5 8.25 -26.13 6.26
CA ASP A 5 8.73 -26.27 7.65
C ASP A 5 9.23 -27.71 7.94
N ALA A 6 8.63 -28.70 7.27
CA ALA A 6 9.11 -30.08 7.28
C ALA A 6 10.50 -30.24 6.63
N ASN A 7 10.73 -29.59 5.47
CA ASN A 7 12.04 -29.61 4.82
C ASN A 7 13.09 -28.85 5.64
N ARG A 8 12.70 -27.76 6.31
CA ARG A 8 13.55 -26.98 7.23
C ARG A 8 14.02 -27.86 8.40
N LEU A 9 13.11 -28.64 9.00
CA LEU A 9 13.46 -29.54 10.11
C LEU A 9 14.42 -30.66 9.66
N ALA A 10 14.19 -31.25 8.48
CA ALA A 10 15.09 -32.28 7.94
C ALA A 10 16.49 -31.72 7.65
N MET A 11 16.56 -30.52 7.04
CA MET A 11 17.83 -29.84 6.75
C MET A 11 18.60 -29.47 8.02
N HIS A 12 17.91 -29.00 9.07
CA HIS A 12 18.55 -28.69 10.36
C HIS A 12 19.20 -29.94 10.97
N LYS A 13 18.50 -31.08 10.93
CA LYS A 13 19.01 -32.35 11.44
C LYS A 13 20.25 -32.82 10.67
N ASP A 14 20.22 -32.75 9.34
CA ASP A 14 21.34 -33.17 8.50
C ASP A 14 22.53 -32.22 8.63
N LEU A 15 22.30 -30.90 8.70
CA LEU A 15 23.35 -29.90 8.91
C LEU A 15 23.98 -30.01 10.30
N THR A 16 23.19 -30.28 11.33
CA THR A 16 23.69 -30.49 12.70
C THR A 16 24.58 -31.73 12.76
N ALA A 17 24.20 -32.81 12.06
CA ALA A 17 24.99 -34.03 11.98
C ALA A 17 26.31 -33.85 11.21
N ALA A 18 26.36 -32.95 10.23
CA ALA A 18 27.54 -32.75 9.38
C ALA A 18 28.50 -31.64 9.86
N LEU A 19 27.98 -30.55 10.41
CA LEU A 19 28.72 -29.30 10.67
C LEU A 19 28.67 -28.84 12.13
N GLY A 20 27.93 -29.56 12.99
CA GLY A 20 27.68 -29.18 14.38
C GLY A 20 26.52 -28.19 14.52
N GLU A 21 25.99 -28.09 15.74
CA GLU A 21 24.75 -27.36 16.07
C GLU A 21 24.85 -25.85 15.79
N GLU A 22 25.98 -25.23 16.10
CA GLU A 22 26.19 -23.79 15.95
C GLU A 22 26.22 -23.36 14.47
N SER A 23 27.02 -24.06 13.65
CA SER A 23 27.10 -23.84 12.20
C SER A 23 25.76 -24.11 11.49
N ALA A 24 25.05 -25.15 11.92
CA ALA A 24 23.73 -25.48 11.39
C ALA A 24 22.73 -24.37 11.70
N ASN A 25 22.72 -23.83 12.93
CA ASN A 25 21.81 -22.76 13.33
C ASN A 25 22.03 -21.48 12.50
N THR A 26 23.27 -21.04 12.31
CA THR A 26 23.58 -19.84 11.49
C THR A 26 23.10 -19.99 10.04
N LEU A 27 23.32 -21.16 9.42
CA LEU A 27 22.85 -21.41 8.05
C LEU A 27 21.32 -21.44 7.97
N MET A 28 20.67 -21.97 9.00
CA MET A 28 19.22 -22.05 9.10
C MET A 28 18.56 -20.69 9.34
N GLU A 29 19.28 -19.74 9.95
CA GLU A 29 18.85 -18.37 10.19
C GLU A 29 18.78 -17.55 8.89
N HIS A 30 19.65 -17.85 7.92
CA HIS A 30 19.67 -17.21 6.61
C HIS A 30 18.75 -17.88 5.57
N LEU A 31 18.17 -19.05 5.87
CA LEU A 31 17.22 -19.67 4.97
C LEU A 31 15.93 -18.82 4.91
N PRO A 32 15.43 -18.50 3.70
CA PRO A 32 14.16 -17.79 3.57
C PRO A 32 13.06 -18.60 4.26
N THR A 33 12.39 -17.97 5.23
CA THR A 33 11.18 -18.52 5.83
C THR A 33 10.06 -18.42 4.80
N LYS A 34 9.06 -19.31 4.85
CA LYS A 34 7.88 -19.19 3.97
C LYS A 34 7.28 -17.78 4.01
N GLY A 35 7.29 -17.16 5.20
CA GLY A 35 6.86 -15.78 5.40
C GLY A 35 7.68 -14.75 4.63
N ALA A 36 8.99 -14.96 4.40
CA ALA A 36 9.82 -14.00 3.66
C ALA A 36 9.41 -13.85 2.17
N ALA A 37 8.79 -14.87 1.59
CA ALA A 37 8.22 -14.80 0.23
C ALA A 37 6.78 -14.25 0.21
N GLU A 38 6.10 -14.22 1.35
CA GLU A 38 4.75 -13.66 1.52
C GLU A 38 4.77 -12.23 2.10
N LEU A 39 5.90 -11.78 2.64
CA LEU A 39 6.12 -10.40 3.07
C LEU A 39 6.15 -9.50 1.83
N ALA A 40 5.33 -8.44 1.85
CA ALA A 40 5.42 -7.38 0.87
C ALA A 40 6.86 -6.89 0.79
N THR A 41 7.47 -7.01 -0.40
CA THR A 41 8.84 -6.55 -0.58
C THR A 41 8.87 -5.03 -0.52
N LYS A 42 10.04 -4.45 -0.24
CA LYS A 42 10.22 -2.99 -0.31
C LYS A 42 9.74 -2.42 -1.65
N THR A 43 10.02 -3.15 -2.75
CA THR A 43 9.58 -2.79 -4.10
C THR A 43 8.06 -2.77 -4.23
N ASP A 44 7.37 -3.75 -3.64
CA ASP A 44 5.89 -3.79 -3.67
C ASP A 44 5.29 -2.60 -2.91
N LEU A 45 5.90 -2.23 -1.78
CA LEU A 45 5.49 -1.06 -1.00
C LEU A 45 5.76 0.26 -1.75
N ASP A 46 6.90 0.37 -2.44
CA ASP A 46 7.23 1.54 -3.25
C ASP A 46 6.28 1.69 -4.46
N ASN A 47 5.90 0.57 -5.08
CA ASN A 47 4.90 0.54 -6.14
C ASN A 47 3.51 0.94 -5.62
N LEU A 48 3.09 0.39 -4.48
CA LEU A 48 1.82 0.75 -3.84
C LEU A 48 1.77 2.24 -3.48
N ARG A 49 2.86 2.79 -2.94
CA ARG A 49 2.98 4.21 -2.65
C ARG A 49 2.76 5.05 -3.90
N THR A 50 3.43 4.70 -5.00
CA THR A 50 3.31 5.42 -6.27
C THR A 50 1.87 5.36 -6.82
N GLU A 51 1.21 4.20 -6.71
CA GLU A 51 -0.19 4.06 -7.11
C GLU A 51 -1.12 4.91 -6.23
N LEU A 52 -0.88 4.93 -4.92
CA LEU A 52 -1.66 5.74 -3.98
C LEU A 52 -1.51 7.23 -4.26
N ASP A 53 -0.28 7.71 -4.49
CA ASP A 53 -0.02 9.12 -4.85
C ASP A 53 -0.82 9.51 -6.10
N ALA A 54 -0.79 8.69 -7.15
CA ALA A 54 -1.56 8.93 -8.37
C ALA A 54 -3.08 8.88 -8.16
N ARG A 55 -3.58 8.13 -7.17
CA ARG A 55 -5.00 8.13 -6.80
C ARG A 55 -5.38 9.37 -6.01
N PHE A 56 -4.50 9.86 -5.14
CA PHE A 56 -4.72 11.12 -4.41
C PHE A 56 -4.73 12.32 -5.35
N ASP A 57 -3.81 12.40 -6.32
CA ASP A 57 -3.83 13.47 -7.35
C ASP A 57 -5.16 13.51 -8.11
N LYS A 58 -5.73 12.34 -8.42
CA LYS A 58 -7.04 12.24 -9.08
C LYS A 58 -8.18 12.67 -8.17
N ILE A 59 -8.06 12.47 -6.87
CA ILE A 59 -9.04 12.91 -5.88
C ILE A 59 -9.00 14.44 -5.76
N ASP A 60 -7.81 15.03 -5.66
CA ASP A 60 -7.63 16.48 -5.59
C ASP A 60 -8.22 17.17 -6.83
N ALA A 61 -7.91 16.67 -8.04
CA ALA A 61 -8.49 17.20 -9.27
C ALA A 61 -10.02 17.05 -9.37
N ARG A 62 -10.64 16.12 -8.61
CA ARG A 62 -12.10 16.02 -8.50
C ARG A 62 -12.65 17.03 -7.51
N PHE A 63 -11.94 17.31 -6.42
CA PHE A 63 -12.33 18.35 -5.47
C PHE A 63 -12.27 19.74 -6.10
N ASP A 64 -11.23 20.06 -6.86
CA ASP A 64 -11.16 21.34 -7.61
C ASP A 64 -12.38 21.54 -8.53
N LYS A 65 -12.85 20.47 -9.17
CA LYS A 65 -14.06 20.49 -10.02
C LYS A 65 -15.34 20.65 -9.21
N ILE A 66 -15.37 20.14 -7.98
CA ILE A 66 -16.51 20.30 -7.07
C ILE A 66 -16.56 21.75 -6.61
N ASP A 67 -15.44 22.33 -6.20
CA ASP A 67 -15.34 23.73 -5.76
C ASP A 67 -15.80 24.68 -6.88
N ALA A 68 -15.31 24.50 -8.10
CA ALA A 68 -15.75 25.29 -9.25
C ALA A 68 -17.27 25.17 -9.54
N ARG A 69 -17.89 24.03 -9.21
CA ARG A 69 -19.35 23.86 -9.33
C ARG A 69 -20.10 24.56 -8.22
N PHE A 70 -19.54 24.61 -7.01
CA PHE A 70 -20.10 25.37 -5.90
C PHE A 70 -20.04 26.87 -6.18
N ASP A 71 -18.91 27.41 -6.65
CA ASP A 71 -18.80 28.82 -7.05
C ASP A 71 -19.87 29.21 -8.08
N LYS A 72 -20.09 28.34 -9.07
CA LYS A 72 -21.13 28.54 -10.09
C LYS A 72 -22.55 28.49 -9.49
N THR A 73 -22.74 27.69 -8.45
CA THR A 73 -24.02 27.53 -7.77
C THR A 73 -24.31 28.77 -6.93
N ASP A 74 -23.33 29.27 -6.19
CA ASP A 74 -23.40 30.52 -5.42
C ASP A 74 -23.73 31.71 -6.32
N ALA A 75 -23.02 31.85 -7.45
CA ALA A 75 -23.31 32.91 -8.42
C ALA A 75 -24.75 32.85 -8.99
N ARG A 76 -25.36 31.65 -9.06
CA ARG A 76 -26.76 31.50 -9.48
C ARG A 76 -27.74 31.87 -8.37
N PHE A 77 -27.38 31.61 -7.12
CA PHE A 77 -28.16 32.03 -5.97
C PHE A 77 -28.14 33.56 -5.83
N ASP A 78 -26.97 34.19 -5.91
CA ASP A 78 -26.85 35.66 -5.90
C ASP A 78 -27.73 36.32 -6.97
N LYS A 79 -27.73 35.76 -8.19
CA LYS A 79 -28.57 36.25 -9.28
C LYS A 79 -30.07 36.05 -9.00
N THR A 80 -30.42 34.99 -8.29
CA THR A 80 -31.80 34.69 -7.92
C THR A 80 -32.28 35.66 -6.83
N ASP A 81 -31.47 35.88 -5.81
CA ASP A 81 -31.75 36.84 -4.72
C ASP A 81 -31.92 38.25 -5.28
N ALA A 82 -31.02 38.70 -6.15
CA ALA A 82 -31.12 40.01 -6.81
C ALA A 82 -32.37 40.16 -7.71
N ARG A 83 -33.05 39.07 -8.09
CA ARG A 83 -34.35 39.13 -8.79
C ARG A 83 -35.51 39.21 -7.81
N PHE A 84 -35.41 38.56 -6.66
CA PHE A 84 -36.41 38.66 -5.60
C PHE A 84 -36.44 40.06 -4.99
N ASP A 85 -35.27 40.67 -4.74
CA ASP A 85 -35.14 42.05 -4.25
C ASP A 85 -35.78 43.12 -5.17
N LYS A 86 -36.03 42.78 -6.45
CA LYS A 86 -36.68 43.69 -7.42
C LYS A 86 -38.20 43.54 -7.47
N ILE A 87 -38.72 42.49 -6.85
CA ILE A 87 -40.15 42.17 -6.83
C ILE A 87 -40.77 42.62 -5.49
N ASP A 88 -39.99 42.67 -4.42
CA ASP A 88 -40.34 43.29 -3.13
C ASP A 88 -40.29 44.83 -3.19
#